data_AF-A0A182P803-F1
#
_entry.id   AF-A0A182P803-F1
#
_cell.length_a   1.000
_cell.length_b   1.000
_cell.length_c   1.000
_cell.angle_alpha   90.00
_cell.angle_beta   90.00
_cell.angle_gamma   90.00
#
_symmetry.space_group_name_H-M   'P 1'
#
loop_
_entity.id
_entity.type
_entity.pdbx_description
1 polymer ?
#
loop_
_entity_poly.entity_id
_entity_poly.type
_entity_poly.pdbx_seq_one_letter_code
_entity_poly.pdbx_strand_id
1 'polypeptide(L)' 'YVITSLCGDEACPCPDIVITVLFWIGYFNSTLNPLIYAYFNRDFREAFRNTLQSLLPCFVRRSPYGHSVYYV' A
#
# COMPACT_ATOMS: atom_id res chain seq x y z
N TYR A 1 25.82 -5.17 -9.79
CA TYR A 1 25.26 -3.93 -9.18
C TYR A 1 26.33 -2.87 -9.12
N VAL A 2 26.01 -1.57 -9.04
CA VAL A 2 27.00 -0.47 -9.20
C VAL A 2 28.27 -0.69 -8.35
N ILE A 3 28.11 -1.22 -7.14
CA ILE A 3 29.19 -1.64 -6.24
C ILE A 3 30.10 -2.77 -6.79
N THR A 4 29.53 -3.81 -7.40
CA THR A 4 30.31 -4.91 -8.01
C THR A 4 30.95 -4.49 -9.35
N SER A 5 30.34 -3.54 -10.06
CA SER A 5 30.89 -2.96 -11.30
C SER A 5 32.13 -2.10 -11.07
N LEU A 6 32.28 -1.50 -9.88
CA LEU A 6 33.39 -0.60 -9.54
C LEU A 6 34.59 -1.32 -8.91
N CYS A 7 34.33 -2.39 -8.17
CA CYS A 7 35.32 -3.11 -7.35
C CYS A 7 35.71 -4.48 -7.96
N GLY A 8 34.90 -5.03 -8.86
CA GLY A 8 35.04 -6.40 -9.36
C GLY A 8 34.49 -7.44 -8.38
N ASP A 9 34.02 -8.57 -8.90
CA ASP A 9 33.35 -9.60 -8.09
C ASP A 9 34.29 -10.27 -7.07
N GLU A 10 35.60 -10.31 -7.36
CA GLU A 10 36.63 -10.91 -6.50
C GLU A 10 36.95 -10.07 -5.25
N ALA A 11 36.87 -8.75 -5.35
CA ALA A 11 37.20 -7.84 -4.25
C ALA A 11 35.97 -7.43 -3.44
N CYS A 12 34.78 -7.46 -4.06
CA CYS A 12 33.52 -7.10 -3.41
C CYS A 12 32.40 -8.13 -3.74
N PRO A 13 32.48 -9.36 -3.21
CA PRO A 13 31.44 -10.37 -3.42
C PRO A 13 30.13 -9.91 -2.76
N CYS A 14 29.10 -9.68 -3.58
CA CYS A 14 27.77 -9.31 -3.12
C CYS A 14 26.81 -10.49 -3.28
N PRO A 15 26.31 -11.07 -2.18
CA PRO A 15 25.34 -12.15 -2.26
C PRO A 15 24.03 -11.69 -2.92
N ASP A 16 23.46 -12.53 -3.78
CA ASP A 16 22.21 -12.22 -4.52
C ASP A 16 21.03 -11.87 -3.60
N ILE A 17 21.01 -12.47 -2.41
CA ILE A 17 19.99 -12.20 -1.39
C ILE A 17 20.02 -10.74 -0.92
N VAL A 18 21.20 -10.14 -0.75
CA VAL A 18 21.33 -8.75 -0.31
C VAL A 18 20.68 -7.84 -1.32
N ILE A 19 20.92 -8.10 -2.58
CA ILE A 19 20.42 -7.26 -3.65
C ILE A 19 18.92 -7.44 -3.84
N THR A 20 18.45 -8.68 -3.79
CA THR A 20 17.03 -9.01 -3.81
C THR A 20 16.31 -8.26 -2.69
N VAL A 21 16.79 -8.34 -1.45
CA VAL A 21 16.22 -7.63 -0.30
C VAL A 21 16.23 -6.12 -0.49
N LEU A 22 17.31 -5.53 -0.99
CA LEU A 22 17.38 -4.09 -1.23
C LEU A 22 16.36 -3.63 -2.28
N PHE A 23 16.14 -4.39 -3.35
CA PHE A 23 15.08 -4.09 -4.31
C PHE A 23 13.70 -4.22 -3.69
N TRP A 24 13.44 -5.27 -2.93
CA TRP A 24 12.16 -5.44 -2.23
C TRP A 24 11.87 -4.30 -1.25
N ILE A 25 12.88 -3.83 -0.51
CA ILE A 25 12.77 -2.64 0.35
C ILE A 25 12.46 -1.39 -0.49
N GLY A 26 13.14 -1.22 -1.62
CA GLY A 26 12.86 -0.13 -2.57
C GLY A 26 11.42 -0.14 -3.07
N TYR A 27 10.89 -1.31 -3.44
CA TYR A 27 9.49 -1.47 -3.84
C TYR A 27 8.51 -1.25 -2.68
N PHE A 28 8.88 -1.67 -1.47
CA PHE A 28 8.04 -1.54 -0.29
C PHE A 28 7.80 -0.07 0.10
N ASN A 29 8.74 0.84 -0.20
CA ASN A 29 8.64 2.27 0.07
C ASN A 29 7.34 2.88 -0.49
N SER A 30 6.98 2.56 -1.73
CA SER A 30 5.74 3.04 -2.34
C SER A 30 4.48 2.41 -1.74
N THR A 31 4.55 1.14 -1.34
CA THR A 31 3.43 0.43 -0.69
C THR A 31 3.18 0.91 0.74
N LEU A 32 4.21 1.43 1.40
CA LEU A 32 4.10 2.00 2.73
C LEU A 32 3.35 3.33 2.75
N ASN A 33 3.37 4.10 1.66
CA ASN A 33 2.72 5.40 1.63
C ASN A 33 1.22 5.30 2.00
N PRO A 34 0.37 4.48 1.33
CA PRO A 34 -1.01 4.27 1.76
C PRO A 34 -1.17 3.76 3.20
N LEU A 35 -0.25 2.91 3.67
CA LEU A 35 -0.33 2.31 5.01
C LEU A 35 -0.02 3.33 6.12
N ILE A 36 1.02 4.13 5.94
CA ILE A 36 1.43 5.19 6.87
C ILE A 36 0.31 6.24 6.92
N TYR A 37 -0.21 6.68 5.78
CA TYR A 37 -1.29 7.68 5.76
C TYR A 37 -2.61 7.12 6.31
N ALA A 38 -2.95 5.85 6.06
CA ALA A 38 -4.15 5.23 6.61
C ALA A 38 -4.05 4.98 8.13
N TYR A 39 -2.85 4.78 8.68
CA TYR A 39 -2.65 4.52 10.10
C TYR A 39 -2.52 5.81 10.92
N PHE A 40 -1.68 6.74 10.49
CA PHE A 40 -1.35 7.94 11.27
C PHE A 40 -2.25 9.14 11.00
N ASN A 41 -3.00 9.16 9.89
CA ASN A 41 -3.88 10.29 9.55
C ASN A 41 -5.36 9.88 9.53
N ARG A 42 -6.13 10.44 10.48
CA ARG A 42 -7.56 10.10 10.64
C ARG A 42 -8.40 10.55 9.45
N ASP A 43 -8.10 11.69 8.86
CA ASP A 43 -8.87 12.26 7.74
C ASP A 43 -8.62 11.45 6.46
N PHE A 44 -7.36 11.06 6.23
CA PHE A 44 -7.00 10.21 5.09
C PHE A 44 -7.62 8.81 5.21
N ARG A 45 -7.70 8.27 6.43
CA ARG A 45 -8.33 6.97 6.70
C ARG A 45 -9.82 6.97 6.35
N GLU A 46 -10.53 8.07 6.60
CA GLU A 46 -11.94 8.20 6.27
C GLU A 46 -12.19 8.28 4.76
N ALA A 47 -11.39 9.08 4.04
CA ALA A 47 -11.43 9.11 2.58
C ALA A 47 -11.09 7.74 1.97
N PHE A 48 -10.04 7.08 2.47
CA PHE A 48 -9.63 5.74 2.01
C PHE A 48 -10.72 4.69 2.26
N ARG A 49 -11.40 4.75 3.41
CA ARG A 49 -12.55 3.88 3.72
C ARG A 49 -13.71 4.10 2.76
N ASN A 50 -14.03 5.36 2.44
CA ASN A 50 -15.09 5.68 1.48
C ASN A 50 -14.76 5.17 0.08
N THR A 51 -13.49 5.31 -0.36
CA THR A 51 -13.00 4.75 -1.62
C THR A 51 -13.11 3.22 -1.65
N LEU A 52 -12.69 2.52 -0.59
CA LEU A 52 -12.82 1.06 -0.49
C LEU A 52 -14.28 0.59 -0.49
N GLN A 53 -15.18 1.30 0.20
CA GLN A 53 -16.61 0.99 0.20
C GLN A 53 -17.27 1.19 -1.17
N SER A 54 -16.77 2.16 -1.95
CA SER A 54 -17.26 2.44 -3.31
C SER A 54 -16.75 1.42 -4.34
N LEU A 55 -15.53 0.90 -4.15
CA LEU A 55 -14.90 -0.07 -5.06
C LEU A 55 -15.30 -1.53 -4.76
N LEU A 56 -15.70 -1.84 -3.52
CA LEU A 56 -16.14 -3.17 -3.12
C LEU A 56 -17.66 -3.18 -2.88
N PRO A 57 -18.49 -3.48 -3.91
CA PRO A 57 -19.94 -3.50 -3.77
C PRO A 57 -20.43 -4.52 -2.72
N CYS A 58 -19.62 -5.51 -2.36
CA CYS A 58 -19.91 -6.48 -1.28
C CYS A 58 -19.83 -5.89 0.14
N PHE A 59 -19.12 -4.77 0.35
CA PHE A 59 -19.04 -4.06 1.63
C PHE A 59 -19.99 -2.86 1.71
N VAL A 60 -20.71 -2.56 0.62
CA VAL A 60 -21.91 -1.74 0.71
C VAL A 60 -22.89 -2.52 1.58
N ARG A 61 -22.94 -2.17 2.87
CA ARG A 61 -24.16 -2.39 3.64
C ARG A 61 -25.25 -1.67 2.85
N ARG A 62 -26.00 -2.41 2.02
CA ARG A 62 -27.36 -2.02 1.70
C ARG A 62 -28.05 -1.92 3.05
N SER A 63 -28.22 -0.69 3.56
CA SER A 63 -29.19 -0.46 4.62
C SER A 63 -30.54 -0.90 4.05
N PRO A 64 -31.22 -1.91 4.62
CA PRO A 64 -32.55 -2.29 4.15
C PRO A 64 -33.64 -1.26 4.51
N TYR A 65 -33.28 -0.18 5.21
CA TYR A 65 -34.21 0.75 5.87
C TYR A 65 -33.97 2.23 5.52
N GLY A 66 -33.66 2.54 4.26
CA GLY A 66 -33.37 3.92 3.82
C GLY A 66 -34.35 4.54 2.82
N HIS A 67 -35.37 3.82 2.33
CA HIS A 67 -36.13 4.25 1.14
C HIS A 67 -37.67 4.23 1.33
N SER A 68 -38.17 4.50 2.54
CA SER A 68 -39.63 4.67 2.76
C SER A 68 -40.03 5.77 3.75
N VAL A 69 -39.13 6.63 4.22
CA VAL A 69 -39.47 7.67 5.24
C VAL A 69 -39.54 9.10 4.66
N TYR A 70 -39.34 9.28 3.34
CA TYR A 70 -39.47 10.60 2.69
C TYR A 70 -40.74 10.75 1.82
N TYR A 71 -41.69 9.81 1.92
CA TYR A 71 -42.97 9.84 1.22
C TYR A 71 -44.14 9.44 2.14
N VAL A 72 -44.29 10.10 3.29
CA VAL A 72 -45.57 10.30 4.02
C VAL A 72 -45.49 11.63 4.75
#